data_AF-A0A0Q3JES0-F1
#
_entry.id   AF-A0A0Q3JES0-F1
#
_cell.length_a   1.000
_cell.length_b   1.000
_cell.length_c   1.000
_cell.angle_alpha   90.00
_cell.angle_beta   90.00
_cell.angle_gamma   90.00
#
_symmetry.space_group_name_H-M   'P 1'
#
loop_
_entity.id
_entity.type
_entity.pdbx_description
1 polymer ?
#
loop_
_entity_poly.entity_id
_entity_poly.type
_entity_poly.pdbx_seq_one_letter_code
_entity_poly.pdbx_strand_id
1 'polypeptide(L)'
;MCGATLSHQDFSLSQVLHGATNIQTLTLDFNGERIWMQPEGKQLCTAFDNLKELSLRGIFMEFDLFWTLNLIEAAPFVEIFDVENATVMQMFEHPCRNANERRARLYGASKVKPSWKIPGFRICNNWRLKEFNFAGF
;
A
#
# COMPACT_ATOMS: atom_id res chain seq x y z
N MET A 1 -11.56 -18.76 4.11
CA MET A 1 -12.14 -17.41 4.26
C MET A 1 -11.35 -16.48 3.37
N CYS A 2 -12.01 -15.54 2.70
CA CYS A 2 -11.37 -14.58 1.80
C CYS A 2 -10.87 -13.33 2.56
N GLY A 3 -9.65 -12.86 2.30
CA GLY A 3 -9.13 -11.59 2.85
C GLY A 3 -10.07 -10.42 2.56
N ALA A 4 -10.56 -10.32 1.31
CA ALA A 4 -11.53 -9.31 0.89
C ALA A 4 -12.87 -9.25 1.66
N THR A 5 -13.19 -10.25 2.49
CA THR A 5 -14.39 -10.27 3.36
C THR A 5 -14.09 -10.00 4.83
N LEU A 6 -12.82 -10.02 5.22
CA LEU A 6 -12.40 -9.65 6.56
C LEU A 6 -12.47 -8.12 6.64
N SER A 7 -13.15 -7.57 7.65
CA SER A 7 -12.81 -6.22 8.08
C SER A 7 -11.37 -6.32 8.57
N HIS A 8 -10.42 -5.92 7.74
CA HIS A 8 -9.03 -5.88 8.16
C HIS A 8 -9.00 -4.96 9.38
N GLN A 9 -8.80 -5.56 10.55
CA GLN A 9 -8.35 -4.83 11.72
C GLN A 9 -7.14 -4.03 11.27
N ASP A 10 -7.21 -2.73 11.44
CA ASP A 10 -6.18 -1.75 11.17
C ASP A 10 -4.77 -2.30 11.34
N PHE A 11 -4.20 -2.79 10.24
CA PHE A 11 -2.88 -3.36 10.31
C PHE A 11 -1.87 -2.24 10.47
N SER A 12 -1.06 -2.35 11.52
CA SER A 12 0.02 -1.42 11.83
C SER A 12 1.35 -2.04 11.44
N LEU A 13 1.93 -1.54 10.36
CA LEU A 13 3.26 -1.87 9.89
C LEU A 13 4.32 -1.45 10.92
N SER A 14 4.13 -0.35 11.66
CA SER A 14 5.09 0.08 12.69
C SER A 14 5.18 -0.92 13.86
N GLN A 15 4.08 -1.62 14.19
CA GLN A 15 4.12 -2.72 15.16
C GLN A 15 4.93 -3.91 14.64
N VAL A 16 4.76 -4.25 13.36
CA VAL A 16 5.50 -5.37 12.74
C VAL A 16 6.98 -5.05 12.62
N LEU A 17 7.32 -3.81 12.29
CA LEU A 17 8.69 -3.33 12.16
C LEU A 17 9.27 -2.85 13.49
N HIS A 18 8.61 -3.11 14.62
CA HIS A 18 9.06 -2.62 15.91
C HIS A 18 10.45 -3.19 16.26
N GLY A 19 11.42 -2.29 16.50
CA GLY A 19 12.80 -2.65 16.79
C GLY A 19 13.61 -3.10 15.55
N ALA A 20 12.98 -3.21 14.38
CA ALA A 20 13.70 -3.43 13.14
C ALA A 20 14.48 -2.16 12.79
N THR A 21 15.77 -2.31 12.61
CA THR A 21 16.68 -1.25 12.17
C THR A 21 17.41 -1.74 10.93
N ASN A 22 17.89 -0.81 10.09
CA ASN A 22 18.67 -1.15 8.90
C ASN A 22 17.93 -1.96 7.81
N ILE A 23 16.60 -1.81 7.72
CA ILE A 23 15.85 -2.36 6.57
C ILE A 23 16.30 -1.62 5.31
N GLN A 24 16.86 -2.34 4.35
CA GLN A 24 17.34 -1.77 3.08
C GLN A 24 16.32 -1.93 1.95
N THR A 25 15.57 -3.03 1.95
CA THR A 25 14.56 -3.33 0.93
C THR A 25 13.26 -3.74 1.60
N LEU A 26 12.13 -3.19 1.14
CA LEU A 26 10.79 -3.52 1.60
C LEU A 26 9.89 -3.77 0.41
N THR A 27 9.22 -4.92 0.39
CA THR A 27 8.13 -5.21 -0.53
C THR A 27 6.83 -5.33 0.25
N LEU A 28 5.80 -4.60 -0.19
CA LEU A 28 4.43 -4.71 0.30
C LEU A 28 3.57 -5.28 -0.82
N ASP A 29 3.09 -6.51 -0.66
CA ASP A 29 2.24 -7.19 -1.63
C ASP A 29 0.79 -7.23 -1.14
N PHE A 30 -0.10 -6.59 -1.88
CA PHE A 30 -1.51 -6.52 -1.58
C PHE A 30 -2.31 -7.62 -2.28
N ASN A 31 -1.70 -8.44 -3.14
CA ASN A 31 -2.36 -9.55 -3.85
C ASN A 31 -3.66 -9.16 -4.58
N GLY A 32 -3.78 -7.92 -5.06
CA GLY A 32 -5.00 -7.41 -5.69
C GLY A 32 -6.15 -7.11 -4.73
N GLU A 33 -5.90 -7.22 -3.42
CA GLU A 33 -6.82 -6.76 -2.39
C GLU A 33 -6.74 -5.24 -2.20
N ARG A 34 -7.74 -4.69 -1.51
CA ARG A 34 -7.74 -3.28 -1.12
C ARG A 34 -6.61 -3.03 -0.10
N ILE A 35 -5.99 -1.85 -0.13
CA ILE A 35 -5.02 -1.41 0.90
C ILE A 35 -5.64 -1.59 2.29
N TRP A 36 -5.08 -2.50 3.08
CA TRP A 36 -5.53 -2.91 4.41
C TRP A 36 -4.63 -2.40 5.55
N MET A 37 -3.65 -1.55 5.22
CA MET A 37 -2.71 -0.95 6.17
C MET A 37 -3.02 0.52 6.43
N GLN A 38 -2.81 0.99 7.66
CA GLN A 38 -2.99 2.40 7.99
C GLN A 38 -1.88 3.28 7.42
N PRO A 39 -2.17 4.56 7.07
CA PRO A 39 -1.13 5.54 6.76
C PRO A 39 -0.46 6.01 8.07
N GLU A 40 0.60 5.31 8.49
CA GLU A 40 1.27 5.53 9.78
C GLU A 40 2.32 6.66 9.76
N GLY A 41 2.74 7.10 8.56
CA GLY A 41 3.67 8.20 8.34
C GLY A 41 4.91 8.12 9.22
N LYS A 42 5.09 9.11 10.10
CA LYS A 42 6.29 9.27 10.92
C LYS A 42 6.62 8.09 11.84
N GLN A 43 5.63 7.26 12.18
CA GLN A 43 5.89 6.07 13.00
C GLN A 43 6.81 5.07 12.28
N LEU A 44 6.89 5.14 10.95
CA LEU A 44 7.73 4.27 10.14
C LEU A 44 9.15 4.84 9.92
N CYS A 45 9.40 6.13 10.23
CA CYS A 45 10.69 6.77 9.94
C CYS A 45 11.88 6.01 10.54
N THR A 46 11.76 5.51 11.77
CA THR A 46 12.85 4.74 12.41
C THR A 46 13.17 3.45 11.67
N ALA A 47 12.13 2.74 11.19
CA ALA A 47 12.32 1.51 10.42
C ALA A 47 12.84 1.80 9.00
N PHE A 48 12.46 2.95 8.43
CA PHE A 48 12.76 3.34 7.05
C PHE A 48 14.01 4.21 6.88
N ASP A 49 14.72 4.53 7.97
CA ASP A 49 15.87 5.43 7.96
C ASP A 49 17.03 4.96 7.05
N ASN A 50 17.09 3.67 6.75
CA ASN A 50 18.08 3.09 5.84
C ASN A 50 17.45 2.42 4.60
N LEU A 51 16.15 2.65 4.38
CA LEU A 51 15.43 2.04 3.27
C LEU A 51 15.89 2.64 1.95
N LYS A 52 16.28 1.76 1.02
CA LYS A 52 16.80 2.10 -0.32
C LYS A 52 15.86 1.69 -1.43
N GLU A 53 15.13 0.60 -1.23
CA GLU A 53 14.23 0.04 -2.22
C GLU A 53 12.87 -0.23 -1.58
N LEU A 54 11.83 0.29 -2.21
CA LEU A 54 10.45 0.09 -1.79
C LEU A 54 9.65 -0.38 -3.01
N SER A 55 9.03 -1.55 -2.89
CA SER A 55 8.18 -2.10 -3.95
C SER A 55 6.76 -2.30 -3.42
N LEU A 56 5.76 -1.78 -4.13
CA LEU A 56 4.36 -2.05 -3.87
C LEU A 56 3.81 -2.94 -4.98
N ARG A 57 3.26 -4.10 -4.64
CA ARG A 57 2.75 -5.07 -5.60
C ARG A 57 1.28 -5.35 -5.38
N GLY A 58 0.60 -5.71 -6.46
CA GLY A 58 -0.81 -6.08 -6.42
C GLY A 58 -1.71 -4.94 -5.95
N ILE A 59 -1.34 -3.67 -6.18
CA ILE A 59 -2.22 -2.55 -5.82
C ILE A 59 -3.42 -2.51 -6.78
N PHE A 60 -4.62 -2.39 -6.21
CA PHE A 60 -5.86 -2.24 -6.97
C PHE A 60 -5.95 -0.86 -7.67
N MET A 61 -6.51 -0.84 -8.90
CA MET A 61 -6.46 0.29 -9.87
C MET A 61 -6.84 1.69 -9.35
N GLU A 62 -7.57 1.83 -8.25
CA GLU A 62 -7.75 3.10 -7.55
C GLU A 62 -6.68 3.25 -6.45
N PHE A 63 -5.42 3.33 -6.88
CA PHE A 63 -4.25 3.60 -6.03
C PHE A 63 -4.53 4.80 -5.12
N ASP A 64 -4.57 4.60 -3.80
CA ASP A 64 -4.75 5.70 -2.86
C ASP A 64 -3.45 6.51 -2.82
N LEU A 65 -3.38 7.53 -3.68
CA LEU A 65 -2.22 8.41 -3.81
C LEU A 65 -1.86 9.04 -2.46
N PHE A 66 -2.82 9.30 -1.58
CA PHE A 66 -2.54 9.85 -0.25
C PHE A 66 -1.86 8.82 0.65
N TRP A 67 -2.30 7.57 0.62
CA TRP A 67 -1.65 6.50 1.37
C TRP A 67 -0.21 6.32 0.92
N THR A 68 0.03 6.29 -0.39
CA THR A 68 1.39 6.11 -0.93
C THR A 68 2.30 7.30 -0.62
N LEU A 69 1.78 8.53 -0.73
CA LEU A 69 2.54 9.72 -0.33
C LEU A 69 2.92 9.68 1.16
N ASN A 70 2.02 9.22 2.03
CA ASN A 70 2.29 9.07 3.46
C ASN A 70 3.40 8.04 3.74
N LEU A 71 3.41 6.93 2.98
CA LEU A 71 4.45 5.91 3.07
C LEU A 71 5.82 6.43 2.61
N ILE A 72 5.86 7.12 1.46
CA ILE A 72 7.10 7.69 0.90
C ILE A 72 7.64 8.82 1.77
N GLU A 73 6.76 9.65 2.36
CA GLU A 73 7.17 10.72 3.30
C GLU A 73 7.99 10.16 4.47
N ALA A 74 7.67 8.94 4.92
CA ALA A 74 8.40 8.27 5.99
C ALA A 74 9.75 7.68 5.55
N ALA A 75 10.01 7.56 4.24
CA ALA A 75 11.15 6.87 3.65
C ALA A 75 12.03 7.80 2.77
N PRO A 76 12.62 8.88 3.32
CA PRO A 76 13.29 9.91 2.53
C PRO A 76 14.55 9.42 1.78
N PHE A 77 15.13 8.30 2.20
CA PHE A 77 16.37 7.76 1.65
C PHE A 77 16.17 6.70 0.55
N VAL A 78 14.92 6.39 0.21
CA VAL A 78 14.58 5.47 -0.88
C VAL A 78 15.16 6.01 -2.19
N GLU A 79 15.83 5.13 -2.91
CA GLU A 79 16.47 5.42 -4.20
C GLU A 79 15.69 4.80 -5.35
N ILE A 80 15.06 3.64 -5.12
CA ILE A 80 14.24 2.91 -6.09
C ILE A 80 12.83 2.71 -5.52
N PHE A 81 11.82 3.16 -6.25
CA PHE A 81 10.41 2.96 -5.90
C PHE A 81 9.66 2.26 -7.02
N ASP A 82 9.23 1.03 -6.79
CA ASP A 82 8.50 0.22 -7.77
C ASP A 82 7.03 0.09 -7.38
N VAL A 83 6.16 0.23 -8.37
CA VAL A 83 4.72 0.01 -8.22
C VAL A 83 4.25 -0.94 -9.32
N GLU A 84 3.71 -2.08 -8.90
CA GLU A 84 3.10 -3.08 -9.77
C GLU A 84 1.60 -3.20 -9.43
N ASN A 85 0.75 -2.89 -10.41
CA ASN A 85 -0.69 -2.99 -10.22
C ASN A 85 -1.17 -4.43 -10.32
N ALA A 86 -2.25 -4.74 -9.62
CA ALA A 86 -2.96 -5.99 -9.82
C ALA A 86 -3.66 -5.99 -11.19
N THR A 87 -3.38 -7.00 -12.00
CA THR A 87 -4.06 -7.18 -13.29
C THR A 87 -5.51 -7.62 -13.06
N VAL A 88 -6.38 -7.29 -14.04
CA VAL A 88 -7.80 -7.66 -14.01
C VAL A 88 -8.00 -9.19 -13.83
N MET A 89 -7.06 -10.02 -14.31
CA MET A 89 -7.07 -11.48 -14.07
C MET A 89 -6.84 -11.87 -12.61
N GLN A 90 -5.87 -11.26 -11.92
CA GLN A 90 -5.57 -11.56 -10.51
C GLN A 90 -6.77 -11.25 -9.59
N MET A 91 -7.54 -10.22 -9.93
CA MET A 91 -8.78 -9.89 -9.23
C MET A 91 -9.89 -10.94 -9.45
N PHE A 92 -9.91 -11.60 -10.61
CA PHE A 92 -10.98 -12.54 -11.01
C PHE A 92 -10.71 -13.99 -10.64
N GLU A 93 -9.46 -14.39 -10.44
CA GLU A 93 -9.10 -15.73 -9.95
C GLU A 93 -9.24 -15.88 -8.43
N HIS A 94 -9.49 -14.79 -7.68
CA HIS A 94 -9.64 -14.90 -6.24
C HIS A 94 -10.91 -15.72 -5.88
N PRO A 95 -10.80 -16.82 -5.11
CA PRO A 95 -11.89 -17.81 -4.88
C PRO A 95 -13.20 -17.26 -4.28
N CYS A 96 -13.20 -16.00 -3.90
CA CYS A 96 -14.24 -15.33 -3.14
C CYS A 96 -15.39 -14.78 -4.01
N ARG A 97 -15.23 -14.82 -5.34
CA ARG A 97 -16.18 -14.21 -6.27
C ARG A 97 -17.43 -15.04 -6.55
N ASN A 98 -17.46 -16.31 -6.14
CA ASN A 98 -18.58 -17.23 -6.42
C ASN A 98 -19.85 -16.95 -5.61
N ALA A 99 -19.87 -15.96 -4.70
CA ALA A 99 -21.05 -15.62 -3.90
C ALA A 99 -21.82 -14.37 -4.37
N ASN A 100 -21.29 -13.51 -5.26
CA ASN A 100 -21.91 -12.21 -5.56
C ASN A 100 -21.65 -11.70 -7.00
N GLU A 101 -21.69 -12.59 -8.00
CA GLU A 101 -21.38 -12.30 -9.41
C GLU A 101 -22.14 -11.13 -10.06
N ARG A 102 -23.22 -10.61 -9.44
CA ARG A 102 -23.96 -9.43 -9.92
C ARG A 102 -23.60 -8.11 -9.24
N ARG A 103 -22.94 -8.10 -8.07
CA ARG A 103 -22.54 -6.85 -7.39
C ARG A 103 -21.23 -6.29 -7.93
N ALA A 104 -20.27 -7.15 -8.28
CA ALA A 104 -18.97 -6.75 -8.83
C ALA A 104 -19.05 -6.10 -10.23
N ARG A 105 -20.18 -6.25 -10.96
CA ARG A 105 -20.38 -5.64 -12.28
C ARG A 105 -21.23 -4.35 -12.26
N LEU A 106 -21.89 -4.04 -11.14
CA LEU A 106 -22.80 -2.88 -11.01
C LEU A 106 -22.44 -1.89 -9.91
N TYR A 107 -21.63 -2.29 -8.93
CA TYR A 107 -21.17 -1.43 -7.85
C TYR A 107 -19.66 -1.31 -7.96
N GLY A 108 -19.17 -0.12 -8.30
CA GLY A 108 -17.92 0.35 -7.73
C GLY A 108 -17.93 -0.06 -6.25
N ALA A 109 -16.95 -0.86 -5.85
CA ALA A 109 -16.82 -1.34 -4.48
C ALA A 109 -17.13 -0.16 -3.58
N SER A 110 -18.19 -0.29 -2.76
CA SER A 110 -18.77 0.83 -2.01
C SER A 110 -17.64 1.73 -1.52
N LYS A 111 -17.61 2.97 -2.02
CA LYS A 111 -16.58 3.98 -1.71
C LYS A 111 -16.67 4.31 -0.24
N VAL A 112 -16.22 3.40 0.62
CA VAL A 112 -15.93 3.71 2.00
C VAL A 112 -14.64 4.50 1.90
N LYS A 113 -14.78 5.81 1.76
CA LYS A 113 -13.68 6.76 1.92
C LYS A 113 -12.91 6.30 3.16
N PRO A 114 -11.59 6.07 3.09
CA PRO A 114 -10.84 5.68 4.27
C PRO A 114 -11.19 6.64 5.40
N SER A 115 -11.60 6.11 6.56
CA SER A 115 -12.02 6.92 7.71
C SER A 115 -10.83 7.59 8.42
N TRP A 116 -9.61 7.32 7.96
CA TRP A 116 -8.37 7.81 8.54
C TRP A 116 -8.22 9.32 8.36
N LYS A 117 -7.90 10.02 9.45
CA LYS A 117 -7.44 11.41 9.38
C LYS A 117 -5.99 11.41 8.92
N ILE A 118 -5.74 11.96 7.73
CA ILE A 118 -4.40 12.07 7.18
C ILE A 118 -3.64 13.17 7.97
N PRO A 119 -2.47 12.87 8.56
CA PRO A 119 -1.61 13.91 9.11
C PRO A 119 -1.17 14.85 7.98
N GLY A 120 -1.11 16.17 8.22
CA GLY A 120 -0.67 17.11 7.20
C GLY A 120 0.75 16.78 6.71
N PHE A 121 0.91 16.70 5.38
CA PHE A 121 2.21 16.47 4.74
C PHE A 121 3.19 17.58 5.10
N ARG A 122 4.43 17.23 5.45
CA ARG A 122 5.55 18.17 5.45
C ARG A 122 6.46 17.77 4.31
N ILE A 123 6.58 18.65 3.32
CA ILE A 123 7.52 18.44 2.20
C ILE A 123 8.93 18.34 2.80
N CYS A 124 9.51 17.15 2.77
CA CYS A 124 10.90 16.92 3.13
C CYS A 124 11.76 17.17 1.88
N ASN A 125 12.49 18.28 1.84
CA ASN A 125 13.32 18.68 0.69
C ASN A 125 14.56 17.78 0.43
N ASN A 126 14.58 16.56 0.96
CA ASN A 126 15.77 15.70 1.04
C ASN A 126 15.55 14.30 0.41
N TRP A 127 14.55 14.13 -0.46
CA TRP A 127 14.29 12.84 -1.10
C TRP A 127 15.45 12.42 -2.00
N ARG A 128 15.83 11.13 -1.92
CA ARG A 128 16.92 10.54 -2.72
C ARG A 128 16.44 9.66 -3.86
N LEU A 129 15.15 9.75 -4.21
CA LEU A 129 14.55 8.94 -5.25
C LEU A 129 15.26 9.18 -6.58
N LYS A 130 15.80 8.11 -7.17
CA LYS A 130 16.49 8.13 -8.46
C LYS A 130 15.65 7.45 -9.54
N GLU A 131 14.93 6.41 -9.17
CA GLU A 131 14.17 5.56 -10.08
C GLU A 131 12.75 5.35 -9.57
N PHE A 132 11.78 5.55 -10.46
CA PHE A 132 10.38 5.26 -10.21
C PHE A 132 9.86 4.38 -11.34
N ASN A 133 9.50 3.14 -11.02
CA ASN A 133 8.95 2.20 -11.99
C ASN A 133 7.48 1.96 -11.72
N PHE A 134 6.71 1.92 -12.81
CA PHE A 134 5.29 1.65 -12.77
C PHE A 134 4.94 0.60 -13.83
N ALA A 135 4.40 -0.53 -13.40
CA ALA A 135 4.09 -1.67 -14.25
C ALA A 135 2.66 -2.21 -14.01
N GLY A 136 2.09 -2.86 -15.03
CA GLY A 136 0.78 -3.54 -14.98
C GLY A 136 -0.39 -2.73 -15.57
N PHE A 137 -0.45 -2.66 -16.91
CA PHE A 137 -1.61 -2.14 -17.67
C PHE A 137 -2.46 -3.28 -18.23
#